data_AF-A0A3D1IAL9-F1
#
_entry.id   AF-A0A3D1IAL9-F1
#
_cell.length_a   1.000
_cell.length_b   1.000
_cell.length_c   1.000
_cell.angle_alpha   90.00
_cell.angle_beta   90.00
_cell.angle_gamma   90.00
#
_symmetry.space_group_name_H-M   'P 1'
#
loop_
_entity.id
_entity.type
_entity.pdbx_description
1 polymer ?
#
loop_
_entity_poly.entity_id
_entity_poly.type
_entity_poly.pdbx_seq_one_letter_code
_entity_poly.pdbx_strand_id
1 'polypeptide(L)'
;MRILSGALDELSEGQIVLRGVIDPETFSALERPAYQRETLAKPTIAGLMEAYRDGASRVPDVELAVRGERYGCTDVKGTYSITGSVFIIDGLQRISAARQFVSEGGRPLVGAMVHFGTTEQWERERFRILNMRRTRLSPNVLLRNNAAECPSLRRLRQLCSDDSFALCQRVSWSQHMRREELLTALTFLKTVTRLHSRFGAGRYVDVAGICQAIPPMMANVGHATMIENVKAFFELLDAAWGVRGILYKDRATHLKGAFLAALADVISEYPAFWSGKSLRIDRDMQKKIGQFPLGEPSVRTMACSTASIGLLSRLIVDHINAGKRTRRLLAPDPFRGGTRREV
;
A
#
# COMPACT_ATOMS: atom_id res chain seq x y z
N MET A 1 -38.11 1.10 4.71
CA MET A 1 -36.83 1.71 5.14
C MET A 1 -37.06 3.18 5.51
N ARG A 2 -36.31 3.76 6.46
CA ARG A 2 -36.36 5.21 6.76
C ARG A 2 -35.02 5.89 6.50
N ILE A 3 -35.05 7.07 5.89
CA ILE A 3 -33.92 7.96 5.65
C ILE A 3 -34.14 9.26 6.43
N LEU A 4 -33.23 9.55 7.35
CA LEU A 4 -33.17 10.77 8.13
C LEU A 4 -32.40 11.86 7.37
N SER A 5 -32.78 13.13 7.58
CA SER A 5 -32.14 14.29 6.93
C SER A 5 -32.03 14.13 5.41
N GLY A 6 -33.09 13.60 4.80
CA GLY A 6 -33.14 13.30 3.39
C GLY A 6 -33.24 14.56 2.53
N ALA A 7 -32.48 14.61 1.45
CA ALA A 7 -32.58 15.59 0.39
C ALA A 7 -32.75 14.88 -0.96
N LEU A 8 -33.76 15.29 -1.72
CA LEU A 8 -33.92 14.87 -3.11
C LEU A 8 -32.95 15.68 -3.97
N ASP A 9 -32.28 14.99 -4.87
CA ASP A 9 -31.29 15.52 -5.80
C ASP A 9 -31.58 14.90 -7.18
N GLU A 10 -31.26 15.64 -8.25
CA GLU A 10 -31.49 15.19 -9.62
C GLU A 10 -30.12 15.02 -10.30
N LEU A 11 -29.78 13.78 -10.65
CA LEU A 11 -28.57 13.50 -11.40
C LEU A 11 -28.78 13.81 -12.89
N SER A 12 -27.67 13.92 -13.63
CA SER A 12 -27.68 14.03 -15.09
C SER A 12 -28.54 12.92 -15.71
N GLU A 13 -29.44 13.31 -16.63
CA GLU A 13 -30.47 12.46 -17.28
C GLU A 13 -31.81 12.31 -16.51
N GLY A 14 -32.13 13.21 -15.57
CA GLY A 14 -33.46 13.25 -14.95
C GLY A 14 -33.69 12.17 -13.89
N GLN A 15 -32.62 11.53 -13.41
CA GLN A 15 -32.70 10.51 -12.38
C GLN A 15 -32.80 11.15 -10.99
N ILE A 16 -33.95 10.95 -10.34
CA ILE A 16 -34.17 11.37 -8.96
C ILE A 16 -33.42 10.43 -8.01
N VAL A 17 -32.61 11.01 -7.13
CA VAL A 17 -31.95 10.30 -6.03
C VAL A 17 -32.28 10.95 -4.68
N LEU A 18 -32.36 10.14 -3.64
CA LEU A 18 -32.50 10.60 -2.26
C LEU A 18 -31.17 10.39 -1.54
N ARG A 19 -30.58 11.46 -1.01
CA ARG A 19 -29.39 11.40 -0.16
C ARG A 19 -29.78 11.65 1.29
N GLY A 20 -29.27 10.86 2.22
CA GLY A 20 -29.51 11.09 3.66
C GLY A 20 -28.83 10.04 4.51
N VAL A 21 -29.24 9.92 5.78
CA VAL A 21 -28.71 8.94 6.72
C VAL A 21 -29.73 7.83 6.95
N ILE A 22 -29.31 6.57 6.88
CA ILE A 22 -30.19 5.43 7.16
C ILE A 22 -30.55 5.44 8.64
N ASP A 23 -31.84 5.36 8.94
CA ASP A 23 -32.30 5.12 10.31
C ASP A 23 -31.85 3.71 10.77
N PRO A 24 -31.06 3.60 11.85
CA PRO A 24 -30.54 2.33 12.34
C PRO A 24 -31.60 1.26 12.62
N GLU A 25 -32.81 1.66 13.01
CA GLU A 25 -33.91 0.74 13.29
C GLU A 25 -34.42 0.03 12.02
N THR A 26 -34.08 0.56 10.85
CA THR A 26 -34.58 0.06 9.55
C THR A 26 -33.55 -0.72 8.74
N PHE A 27 -32.37 -1.02 9.29
CA PHE A 27 -31.35 -1.81 8.59
C PHE A 27 -31.82 -3.23 8.23
N SER A 28 -32.75 -3.81 9.00
CA SER A 28 -33.31 -5.15 8.72
C SER A 28 -34.11 -5.19 7.41
N ALA A 29 -34.64 -4.05 6.97
CA ALA A 29 -35.43 -3.94 5.74
C ALA A 29 -34.59 -3.89 4.45
N LEU A 30 -33.25 -3.86 4.56
CA LEU A 30 -32.35 -3.85 3.39
C LEU A 30 -32.13 -5.26 2.86
N GLU A 31 -32.45 -5.44 1.58
CA GLU A 31 -32.32 -6.70 0.87
C GLU A 31 -30.93 -6.84 0.22
N ARG A 32 -30.41 -8.06 0.25
CA ARG A 32 -29.16 -8.42 -0.44
C ARG A 32 -29.50 -9.04 -1.79
N PRO A 33 -29.17 -8.40 -2.92
CA PRO A 33 -29.43 -8.97 -4.23
C PRO A 33 -28.40 -10.05 -4.60
N ALA A 34 -28.79 -10.97 -5.48
CA ALA A 34 -28.02 -12.17 -5.84
C ALA A 34 -26.69 -11.89 -6.55
N TYR A 35 -26.54 -10.72 -7.19
CA TYR A 35 -25.30 -10.32 -7.90
C TYR A 35 -24.18 -9.82 -6.96
N GLN A 36 -24.47 -9.70 -5.67
CA GLN A 36 -23.47 -9.27 -4.68
C GLN A 36 -22.41 -10.35 -4.43
N ARG A 37 -21.19 -9.91 -4.09
CA ARG A 37 -20.11 -10.81 -3.65
C ARG A 37 -20.49 -11.54 -2.35
N GLU A 38 -19.82 -12.65 -2.07
CA GLU A 38 -19.82 -13.27 -0.75
C GLU A 38 -19.38 -12.27 0.34
N THR A 39 -19.90 -12.46 1.55
CA THR A 39 -19.50 -11.63 2.69
C THR A 39 -18.02 -11.90 2.98
N LEU A 40 -17.14 -10.96 2.65
CA LEU A 40 -15.69 -11.09 2.89
C LEU A 40 -15.37 -11.16 4.41
N ALA A 41 -14.18 -11.67 4.71
CA ALA A 41 -13.72 -12.12 6.03
C ALA A 41 -13.91 -11.13 7.21
N LYS A 42 -14.11 -11.69 8.41
CA LYS A 42 -14.32 -11.02 9.71
C LYS A 42 -13.37 -9.84 10.05
N PRO A 43 -12.08 -9.80 9.66
CA PRO A 43 -11.18 -8.70 10.03
C PRO A 43 -11.62 -7.33 9.49
N THR A 44 -12.21 -7.29 8.29
CA THR A 44 -12.67 -6.04 7.67
C THR A 44 -13.89 -5.46 8.37
N ILE A 45 -14.72 -6.32 8.97
CA ILE A 45 -15.90 -5.91 9.75
C ILE A 45 -15.47 -5.25 11.06
N ALA A 46 -14.47 -5.82 11.74
CA ALA A 46 -13.94 -5.27 12.99
C ALA A 46 -13.42 -3.83 12.85
N GLY A 47 -12.65 -3.54 11.78
CA GLY A 47 -12.16 -2.18 11.52
C GLY A 47 -13.27 -1.17 11.18
N LEU A 48 -14.35 -1.63 10.51
CA LEU A 48 -15.52 -0.78 10.27
C LEU A 48 -16.32 -0.51 11.55
N MET A 49 -16.42 -1.49 12.46
CA MET A 49 -17.05 -1.27 13.77
C MET A 49 -16.26 -0.27 14.61
N GLU A 50 -14.93 -0.31 14.56
CA GLU A 50 -14.09 0.68 15.24
C GLU A 50 -14.32 2.09 14.68
N ALA A 51 -14.43 2.24 13.36
CA ALA A 51 -14.77 3.52 12.73
C ALA A 51 -16.15 4.05 13.17
N TYR A 52 -17.15 3.19 13.37
CA TYR A 52 -18.44 3.59 13.92
C TYR A 52 -18.39 3.99 15.40
N ARG A 53 -17.48 3.40 16.18
CA ARG A 53 -17.29 3.74 17.61
C ARG A 53 -16.54 5.05 17.80
N ASP A 54 -15.53 5.31 16.98
CA ASP A 54 -14.65 6.48 17.09
C ASP A 54 -15.37 7.80 16.71
N GLY A 55 -16.41 7.73 15.86
CA GLY A 55 -17.27 8.88 15.51
C GLY A 55 -16.61 9.99 14.68
N ALA A 56 -15.28 10.08 14.68
CA ALA A 56 -14.48 11.00 13.87
C ALA A 56 -14.30 10.50 12.42
N SER A 57 -14.29 9.19 12.22
CA SER A 57 -14.11 8.56 10.91
C SER A 57 -15.45 8.38 10.19
N ARG A 58 -15.79 9.28 9.25
CA ARG A 58 -16.98 9.12 8.40
C ARG A 58 -16.82 7.90 7.51
N VAL A 59 -17.66 6.89 7.75
CA VAL A 59 -17.78 5.75 6.84
C VAL A 59 -18.40 6.24 5.52
N PRO A 60 -17.82 5.92 4.35
CA PRO A 60 -18.35 6.43 3.09
C PRO A 60 -19.79 5.98 2.85
N ASP A 61 -20.54 6.77 2.09
CA ASP A 61 -21.96 6.50 1.81
C ASP A 61 -22.18 5.20 1.04
N VAL A 62 -23.30 4.54 1.34
CA VAL A 62 -23.75 3.33 0.62
C VAL A 62 -24.64 3.71 -0.56
N GLU A 63 -24.65 2.89 -1.60
CA GLU A 63 -25.59 3.04 -2.72
C GLU A 63 -26.69 1.98 -2.64
N LEU A 64 -27.93 2.43 -2.72
CA LEU A 64 -29.14 1.62 -2.60
C LEU A 64 -30.04 1.81 -3.82
N ALA A 65 -30.81 0.78 -4.16
CA ALA A 65 -31.77 0.77 -5.26
C ALA A 65 -33.18 0.46 -4.76
N VAL A 66 -34.16 1.18 -5.28
CA VAL A 66 -35.59 0.84 -5.17
C VAL A 66 -36.07 0.47 -6.56
N ARG A 67 -36.58 -0.76 -6.72
CA ARG A 67 -37.09 -1.25 -8.00
C ARG A 67 -38.49 -0.71 -8.28
N GLY A 68 -38.68 -0.17 -9.48
CA GLY A 68 -39.95 0.44 -9.90
C GLY A 68 -40.30 1.72 -9.15
N GLU A 69 -41.57 2.14 -9.24
CA GLU A 69 -42.07 3.44 -8.77
C GLU A 69 -42.80 3.36 -7.41
N ARG A 70 -42.57 2.30 -6.63
CA ARG A 70 -43.25 2.09 -5.34
C ARG A 70 -42.50 2.78 -4.20
N TYR A 71 -42.64 4.11 -4.11
CA TYR A 71 -42.16 4.90 -2.98
C TYR A 71 -43.29 5.81 -2.47
N GLY A 72 -43.49 5.84 -1.15
CA GLY A 72 -44.46 6.72 -0.49
C GLY A 72 -43.73 7.68 0.44
N CYS A 73 -43.63 8.96 0.07
CA CYS A 73 -43.02 9.98 0.91
C CYS A 73 -44.04 10.49 1.95
N THR A 74 -43.71 10.34 3.22
CA THR A 74 -44.45 10.98 4.31
C THR A 74 -43.46 11.45 5.36
N ASP A 75 -43.12 12.74 5.36
CA ASP A 75 -43.10 13.63 6.54
C ASP A 75 -42.68 15.08 6.15
N VAL A 76 -43.09 16.05 6.97
CA VAL A 76 -42.89 17.50 6.87
C VAL A 76 -41.51 17.95 7.44
N LYS A 77 -40.69 17.01 7.94
CA LYS A 77 -39.43 17.29 8.68
C LYS A 77 -38.16 16.70 8.05
N GLY A 78 -38.16 16.42 6.74
CA GLY A 78 -36.97 15.89 6.05
C GLY A 78 -36.63 14.42 6.39
N THR A 79 -37.60 13.67 6.90
CA THR A 79 -37.51 12.21 7.06
C THR A 79 -38.32 11.54 5.95
N TYR A 80 -37.70 10.61 5.24
CA TYR A 80 -38.32 9.89 4.13
C TYR A 80 -38.54 8.44 4.50
N SER A 81 -39.78 7.97 4.40
CA SER A 81 -40.11 6.56 4.49
C SER A 81 -40.16 5.95 3.09
N ILE A 82 -39.59 4.77 2.90
CA ILE A 82 -39.61 4.03 1.64
C ILE A 82 -40.34 2.72 1.91
N THR A 83 -41.45 2.52 1.20
CA THR A 83 -42.37 1.38 1.36
C THR A 83 -42.01 0.20 0.45
N GLY A 84 -41.29 0.43 -0.65
CA GLY A 84 -40.78 -0.63 -1.54
C GLY A 84 -39.56 -1.38 -0.99
N SER A 85 -39.26 -2.52 -1.61
CA SER A 85 -38.02 -3.29 -1.38
C SER A 85 -36.80 -2.46 -1.76
N VAL A 86 -35.82 -2.41 -0.84
CA VAL A 86 -34.58 -1.63 -1.02
C VAL A 86 -33.40 -2.58 -1.10
N PHE A 87 -32.71 -2.57 -2.25
CA PHE A 87 -31.58 -3.44 -2.55
C PHE A 87 -30.25 -2.72 -2.33
N ILE A 88 -29.28 -3.43 -1.75
CA ILE A 88 -27.92 -2.91 -1.57
C ILE A 88 -27.16 -3.03 -2.90
N ILE A 89 -26.71 -1.91 -3.46
CA ILE A 89 -25.83 -1.87 -4.64
C ILE A 89 -24.36 -1.87 -4.20
N ASP A 90 -23.95 -0.94 -3.34
CA ASP A 90 -22.58 -0.85 -2.82
C ASP A 90 -22.59 -0.62 -1.31
N GLY A 91 -21.67 -1.27 -0.60
CA GLY A 91 -21.54 -1.12 0.85
C GLY A 91 -22.15 -2.22 1.71
N LEU A 92 -22.32 -3.43 1.17
CA LEU A 92 -22.76 -4.60 1.93
C LEU A 92 -21.99 -4.80 3.25
N GLN A 93 -20.68 -4.58 3.25
CA GLN A 93 -19.86 -4.69 4.47
C GLN A 93 -20.15 -3.59 5.50
N ARG A 94 -20.40 -2.36 5.04
CA ARG A 94 -20.74 -1.22 5.90
C ARG A 94 -22.09 -1.45 6.57
N ILE A 95 -23.08 -1.92 5.79
CA ILE A 95 -24.38 -2.33 6.33
C ILE A 95 -24.25 -3.51 7.30
N SER A 96 -23.41 -4.51 6.99
CA SER A 96 -23.22 -5.67 7.86
C SER A 96 -22.57 -5.27 9.20
N ALA A 97 -21.53 -4.43 9.15
CA ALA A 97 -20.88 -3.89 10.35
C ALA A 97 -21.83 -2.98 11.15
N ALA A 98 -22.64 -2.16 10.48
CA ALA A 98 -23.65 -1.32 11.11
C ALA A 98 -24.73 -2.16 11.81
N ARG A 99 -25.24 -3.23 11.17
CA ARG A 99 -26.18 -4.18 11.79
C ARG A 99 -25.60 -4.82 13.05
N GLN A 100 -24.33 -5.24 12.99
CA GLN A 100 -23.65 -5.80 14.15
C GLN A 100 -23.49 -4.75 15.26
N PHE A 101 -23.08 -3.52 14.92
CA PHE A 101 -22.94 -2.46 15.91
C PHE A 101 -24.29 -2.08 16.57
N VAL A 102 -25.39 -2.08 15.82
CA VAL A 102 -26.75 -1.90 16.38
C VAL A 102 -27.11 -3.04 17.33
N SER A 103 -26.76 -4.29 16.99
CA SER A 103 -26.98 -5.43 17.90
C SER A 103 -26.17 -5.34 19.20
N GLU A 104 -25.04 -4.63 19.18
CA GLU A 104 -24.21 -4.29 20.36
C GLU A 104 -24.73 -3.04 21.11
N GLY A 105 -25.87 -2.46 20.70
CA GLY A 105 -26.48 -1.27 21.32
C GLY A 105 -25.98 0.08 20.77
N GLY A 106 -25.16 0.06 19.71
CA GLY A 106 -24.63 1.25 19.05
C GLY A 106 -25.63 1.93 18.10
N ARG A 107 -25.34 3.19 17.75
CA ARG A 107 -26.12 3.97 16.77
C ARG A 107 -25.21 4.44 15.63
N PRO A 108 -24.99 3.62 14.58
CA PRO A 108 -24.09 3.97 13.49
C PRO A 108 -24.72 5.06 12.62
N LEU A 109 -23.90 6.02 12.19
CA LEU A 109 -24.28 6.99 11.16
C LEU A 109 -23.84 6.43 9.79
N VAL A 110 -24.81 5.98 9.00
CA VAL A 110 -24.58 5.46 7.65
C VAL A 110 -25.26 6.36 6.64
N GLY A 111 -24.47 7.15 5.91
CA GLY A 111 -24.98 7.91 4.78
C GLY A 111 -25.36 6.98 3.63
N ALA A 112 -26.40 7.35 2.89
CA ALA A 112 -26.94 6.57 1.79
C ALA A 112 -27.36 7.48 0.63
N MET A 113 -27.13 6.99 -0.58
CA MET A 113 -27.70 7.49 -1.81
C MET A 113 -28.66 6.42 -2.36
N VAL A 114 -29.93 6.77 -2.45
CA VAL A 114 -31.01 5.87 -2.90
C VAL A 114 -31.45 6.26 -4.30
N HIS A 115 -31.37 5.30 -5.22
CA HIS A 115 -31.84 5.44 -6.59
C HIS A 115 -33.26 4.86 -6.72
N PHE A 116 -34.18 5.63 -7.30
CA PHE A 116 -35.56 5.20 -7.56
C PHE A 116 -35.76 4.78 -9.02
N GLY A 117 -36.83 4.02 -9.30
CA GLY A 117 -37.18 3.61 -10.67
C GLY A 117 -36.16 2.66 -11.29
N THR A 118 -35.39 1.94 -10.48
CA THR A 118 -34.29 1.10 -10.97
C THR A 118 -34.76 -0.29 -11.42
N THR A 119 -33.92 -0.96 -12.21
CA THR A 119 -34.09 -2.36 -12.61
C THR A 119 -32.88 -3.19 -12.17
N GLU A 120 -33.04 -4.51 -12.09
CA GLU A 120 -31.91 -5.40 -11.74
C GLU A 120 -30.72 -5.28 -12.71
N GLN A 121 -31.00 -5.09 -14.01
CA GLN A 121 -29.94 -4.90 -15.00
C GLN A 121 -29.16 -3.60 -14.74
N TRP A 122 -29.87 -2.52 -14.40
CA TRP A 122 -29.25 -1.25 -14.02
C TRP A 122 -28.41 -1.40 -12.75
N GLU A 123 -28.94 -2.07 -11.73
CA GLU A 123 -28.23 -2.37 -10.48
C GLU A 123 -26.92 -3.12 -10.71
N ARG A 124 -26.93 -4.14 -11.60
CA ARG A 124 -25.73 -4.91 -11.97
C ARG A 124 -24.68 -4.07 -12.66
N GLU A 125 -25.09 -3.21 -13.62
CA GLU A 125 -24.14 -2.33 -14.30
C GLU A 125 -23.60 -1.26 -13.36
N ARG A 126 -24.45 -0.70 -12.50
CA ARG A 126 -24.03 0.25 -11.46
C ARG A 126 -23.03 -0.38 -10.50
N PHE A 127 -23.32 -1.59 -10.01
CA PHE A 127 -22.39 -2.37 -9.19
C PHE A 127 -21.06 -2.61 -9.91
N ARG A 128 -21.10 -2.97 -11.20
CA ARG A 128 -19.90 -3.15 -12.03
C ARG A 128 -19.09 -1.87 -12.13
N ILE A 129 -19.72 -0.75 -12.47
CA ILE A 129 -19.08 0.57 -12.60
C ILE A 129 -18.43 1.00 -11.28
N LEU A 130 -19.15 0.88 -10.15
CA LEU A 130 -18.63 1.28 -8.84
C LEU A 130 -17.42 0.44 -8.41
N ASN A 131 -17.45 -0.86 -8.68
CA ASN A 131 -16.33 -1.75 -8.33
C ASN A 131 -15.17 -1.66 -9.32
N MET A 132 -15.42 -1.38 -10.60
CA MET A 132 -14.37 -1.19 -11.61
C MET A 132 -13.70 0.19 -11.53
N ARG A 133 -14.45 1.25 -11.22
CA ARG A 133 -13.94 2.64 -11.18
C ARG A 133 -13.37 3.05 -9.81
N ARG A 134 -13.63 2.32 -8.72
CA ARG A 134 -12.89 2.49 -7.45
C ARG A 134 -11.47 1.95 -7.59
N THR A 135 -10.61 2.68 -8.30
CA THR A 135 -9.18 2.41 -8.27
C THR A 135 -8.67 2.75 -6.87
N ARG A 136 -8.33 1.74 -6.07
CA ARG A 136 -7.68 1.94 -4.77
C ARG A 136 -6.47 2.85 -4.95
N LEU A 137 -6.37 3.89 -4.11
CA LEU A 137 -5.21 4.78 -4.07
C LEU A 137 -3.94 3.93 -3.92
N SER A 138 -3.03 4.09 -4.89
CA SER A 138 -1.76 3.36 -4.90
C SER A 138 -0.97 3.70 -3.64
N PRO A 139 -0.26 2.72 -3.04
CA PRO A 139 0.70 2.98 -1.97
C PRO A 139 1.68 4.11 -2.30
N ASN A 140 2.05 4.29 -3.57
CA ASN A 140 2.94 5.35 -4.01
C ASN A 140 2.32 6.75 -3.80
N VAL A 141 1.03 6.89 -4.08
CA VAL A 141 0.30 8.15 -3.89
C VAL A 141 0.15 8.44 -2.40
N LEU A 142 -0.14 7.42 -1.60
CA LEU A 142 -0.21 7.57 -0.14
C LEU A 142 1.14 8.03 0.42
N LEU A 143 2.24 7.40 0.01
CA LEU A 143 3.61 7.81 0.39
C LEU A 143 3.95 9.22 -0.08
N ARG A 144 3.56 9.59 -1.31
CA ARG A 144 3.73 10.95 -1.84
C ARG A 144 3.02 11.98 -0.99
N ASN A 145 1.79 11.70 -0.59
CA ASN A 145 0.99 12.60 0.24
C ASN A 145 1.59 12.72 1.65
N ASN A 146 1.99 11.60 2.26
CA ASN A 146 2.68 11.59 3.57
C ASN A 146 4.00 12.37 3.56
N ALA A 147 4.67 12.51 2.41
CA ALA A 147 5.90 13.32 2.31
C ALA A 147 5.66 14.82 2.58
N ALA A 148 4.41 15.30 2.50
CA ALA A 148 4.06 16.65 2.91
C ALA A 148 4.19 16.83 4.43
N GLU A 149 3.86 15.80 5.21
CA GLU A 149 3.82 15.85 6.67
C GLU A 149 5.08 15.25 7.33
N CYS A 150 5.83 14.43 6.60
CA CYS A 150 7.03 13.75 7.09
C CYS A 150 8.32 14.33 6.45
N PRO A 151 9.13 15.13 7.16
CA PRO A 151 10.36 15.74 6.62
C PRO A 151 11.38 14.71 6.10
N SER A 152 11.53 13.58 6.79
CA SER A 152 12.46 12.52 6.40
C SER A 152 12.05 11.86 5.09
N LEU A 153 10.75 11.61 4.90
CA LEU A 153 10.21 11.08 3.65
C LEU A 153 10.32 12.11 2.51
N ARG A 154 10.11 13.40 2.81
CA ARG A 154 10.30 14.50 1.87
C ARG A 154 11.72 14.54 1.31
N ARG A 155 12.74 14.39 2.17
CA ARG A 155 14.15 14.35 1.74
C ARG A 155 14.45 13.17 0.81
N LEU A 156 13.96 11.97 1.13
CA LEU A 156 14.13 10.80 0.26
C LEU A 156 13.42 10.96 -1.08
N ARG A 157 12.26 11.65 -1.09
CA ARG A 157 11.58 12.01 -2.34
C ARG A 157 12.37 13.04 -3.15
N GLN A 158 12.94 14.05 -2.50
CA GLN A 158 13.78 15.07 -3.17
C GLN A 158 15.05 14.44 -3.77
N LEU A 159 15.67 13.46 -3.10
CA LEU A 159 16.78 12.68 -3.65
C LEU A 159 16.43 12.02 -4.99
N CYS A 160 15.19 11.55 -5.16
CA CYS A 160 14.75 10.94 -6.41
C CYS A 160 14.68 11.94 -7.60
N SER A 161 14.86 13.24 -7.34
CA SER A 161 14.92 14.30 -8.33
C SER A 161 16.31 14.96 -8.44
N ASP A 162 17.30 14.46 -7.71
CA ASP A 162 18.68 14.95 -7.72
C ASP A 162 19.47 14.28 -8.85
N ASP A 163 20.05 15.08 -9.75
CA ASP A 163 20.80 14.60 -10.93
C ASP A 163 22.01 13.73 -10.60
N SER A 164 22.57 13.89 -9.40
CA SER A 164 23.67 13.04 -8.93
C SER A 164 23.21 11.62 -8.59
N PHE A 165 21.92 11.37 -8.42
CA PHE A 165 21.40 10.08 -8.00
C PHE A 165 21.15 9.15 -9.19
N ALA A 166 21.60 7.89 -9.11
CA ALA A 166 21.42 6.88 -10.16
C ALA A 166 19.96 6.64 -10.59
N LEU A 167 18.97 6.97 -9.74
CA LEU A 167 17.55 6.86 -10.04
C LEU A 167 16.85 8.22 -10.21
N CYS A 168 17.58 9.30 -10.55
CA CYS A 168 16.99 10.60 -10.82
C CYS A 168 15.85 10.49 -11.84
N GLN A 169 14.66 10.96 -11.48
CA GLN A 169 13.41 10.88 -12.25
C GLN A 169 12.96 9.45 -12.62
N ARG A 170 13.49 8.41 -11.96
CA ARG A 170 13.19 7.00 -12.26
C ARG A 170 12.45 6.25 -11.14
N VAL A 171 12.00 6.97 -10.11
CA VAL A 171 11.16 6.43 -9.03
C VAL A 171 9.75 6.99 -9.11
N SER A 172 8.77 6.10 -9.21
CA SER A 172 7.35 6.43 -9.37
C SER A 172 6.65 6.72 -8.05
N TRP A 173 6.19 7.95 -7.91
CA TRP A 173 5.36 8.43 -6.79
C TRP A 173 3.88 8.57 -7.16
N SER A 174 3.50 8.05 -8.33
CA SER A 174 2.17 8.22 -8.92
C SER A 174 1.33 6.94 -8.85
N GLN A 175 0.04 7.06 -9.21
CA GLN A 175 -0.89 5.92 -9.25
C GLN A 175 -0.39 4.85 -10.22
N HIS A 176 0.07 5.27 -11.40
CA HIS A 176 0.64 4.43 -12.44
C HIS A 176 2.08 4.84 -12.70
N MET A 177 2.91 3.85 -12.97
CA MET A 177 4.31 4.03 -13.30
C MET A 177 4.45 4.38 -14.78
N ARG A 178 5.23 5.42 -15.08
CA ARG A 178 5.56 5.81 -16.45
C ARG A 178 6.60 4.88 -17.05
N ARG A 179 6.79 4.95 -18.37
CA ARG A 179 7.67 4.03 -19.11
C ARG A 179 9.14 4.19 -18.71
N GLU A 180 9.54 5.42 -18.42
CA GLU A 180 10.88 5.82 -18.01
C GLU A 180 11.18 5.53 -16.53
N GLU A 181 10.16 5.27 -15.72
CA GLU A 181 10.31 4.96 -14.30
C GLU A 181 10.66 3.48 -14.12
N LEU A 182 11.67 3.20 -13.30
CA LEU A 182 12.19 1.85 -13.08
C LEU A 182 11.64 1.21 -11.80
N LEU A 183 11.39 2.02 -10.77
CA LEU A 183 10.97 1.57 -9.45
C LEU A 183 9.72 2.30 -8.97
N THR A 184 8.93 1.65 -8.13
CA THR A 184 7.88 2.34 -7.38
C THR A 184 8.44 2.94 -6.10
N ALA A 185 7.84 4.02 -5.60
CA ALA A 185 8.19 4.63 -4.32
C ALA A 185 8.16 3.60 -3.19
N LEU A 186 7.16 2.70 -3.18
CA LEU A 186 7.09 1.62 -2.19
C LEU A 186 8.31 0.70 -2.24
N THR A 187 8.75 0.27 -3.43
CA THR A 187 9.91 -0.61 -3.59
C THR A 187 11.20 0.09 -3.17
N PHE A 188 11.35 1.35 -3.58
CA PHE A 188 12.48 2.20 -3.20
C PHE A 188 12.58 2.32 -1.67
N LEU A 189 11.49 2.73 -1.00
CA LEU A 189 11.52 2.93 0.45
C LEU A 189 11.69 1.62 1.24
N LYS A 190 11.10 0.51 0.78
CA LYS A 190 11.37 -0.81 1.37
C LYS A 190 12.86 -1.16 1.33
N THR A 191 13.51 -0.87 0.20
CA THR A 191 14.95 -1.07 0.04
C THR A 191 15.74 -0.18 0.99
N VAL A 192 15.39 1.10 1.10
CA VAL A 192 16.01 2.07 2.02
C VAL A 192 15.88 1.61 3.48
N THR A 193 14.70 1.17 3.91
CA THR A 193 14.48 0.68 5.28
C THR A 193 15.27 -0.61 5.56
N ARG A 194 15.39 -1.50 4.58
CA ARG A 194 16.17 -2.74 4.71
C ARG A 194 17.67 -2.47 4.81
N LEU A 195 18.19 -1.59 3.95
CA LEU A 195 19.59 -1.18 3.94
C LEU A 195 20.04 -0.62 5.29
N HIS A 196 19.16 0.08 5.99
CA HIS A 196 19.43 0.71 7.28
C HIS A 196 18.86 -0.05 8.47
N SER A 197 18.39 -1.29 8.26
CA SER A 197 17.73 -2.08 9.31
C SER A 197 18.61 -2.33 10.53
N ARG A 198 19.94 -2.32 10.37
CA ARG A 198 20.88 -2.40 11.49
C ARG A 198 20.87 -1.18 12.44
N PHE A 199 20.29 -0.06 12.02
CA PHE A 199 20.27 1.20 12.77
C PHE A 199 18.89 1.54 13.34
N GLY A 200 17.94 0.61 13.37
CA GLY A 200 16.65 0.89 13.97
C GLY A 200 15.54 -0.07 13.55
N ALA A 201 14.32 0.45 13.65
CA ALA A 201 13.08 -0.28 13.46
C ALA A 201 13.10 -1.09 12.15
N GLY A 202 12.66 -2.35 12.21
CA GLY A 202 13.06 -3.44 11.30
C GLY A 202 12.53 -3.41 9.85
N ARG A 203 12.08 -4.56 9.36
CA ARG A 203 11.67 -4.75 7.95
C ARG A 203 10.18 -4.43 7.80
N TYR A 204 9.82 -3.37 7.08
CA TYR A 204 8.42 -2.95 6.91
C TYR A 204 7.86 -3.35 5.54
N VAL A 205 6.58 -3.76 5.54
CA VAL A 205 5.89 -4.26 4.35
C VAL A 205 4.79 -3.32 3.84
N ASP A 206 4.30 -2.39 4.65
CA ASP A 206 3.19 -1.50 4.34
C ASP A 206 3.55 0.00 4.45
N VAL A 207 2.61 0.85 4.03
CA VAL A 207 2.82 2.32 4.00
C VAL A 207 2.93 2.88 5.42
N ALA A 208 2.05 2.46 6.33
CA ALA A 208 2.02 2.96 7.70
C ALA A 208 3.33 2.64 8.43
N GLY A 209 3.82 1.40 8.34
CA GLY A 209 5.08 1.00 8.93
C GLY A 209 6.27 1.79 8.37
N ILE A 210 6.33 2.01 7.05
CA ILE A 210 7.38 2.82 6.42
C ILE A 210 7.37 4.26 6.93
N CYS A 211 6.20 4.90 7.00
CA CYS A 211 6.06 6.28 7.47
C CYS A 211 6.47 6.43 8.94
N GLN A 212 6.20 5.44 9.79
CA GLN A 212 6.60 5.42 11.19
C GLN A 212 8.10 5.13 11.38
N ALA A 213 8.70 4.31 10.52
CA ALA A 213 10.07 3.84 10.69
C ALA A 213 11.14 4.80 10.19
N ILE A 214 10.90 5.48 9.06
CA ILE A 214 11.90 6.35 8.42
C ILE A 214 12.35 7.50 9.33
N PRO A 215 11.46 8.23 10.04
CA PRO A 215 11.89 9.35 10.88
C PRO A 215 12.90 8.97 11.97
N PRO A 216 12.65 8.01 12.88
CA PRO A 216 13.63 7.64 13.91
C PRO A 216 14.89 7.01 13.32
N MET A 217 14.77 6.27 12.21
CA MET A 217 15.92 5.70 11.51
C MET A 217 16.85 6.79 10.95
N MET A 218 16.28 7.80 10.30
CA MET A 218 17.04 8.92 9.76
C MET A 218 17.65 9.78 10.86
N ALA A 219 16.96 9.94 11.99
CA ALA A 219 17.51 10.61 13.16
C ALA A 219 18.71 9.85 13.75
N ASN A 220 18.64 8.52 13.84
CA ASN A 220 19.76 7.71 14.34
C ASN A 220 20.95 7.69 13.38
N VAL A 221 20.73 7.47 12.08
CA VAL A 221 21.83 7.41 11.09
C VAL A 221 22.45 8.80 10.86
N GLY A 222 21.62 9.85 10.95
CA GLY A 222 21.94 11.20 10.52
C GLY A 222 21.38 11.46 9.12
N HIS A 223 20.73 12.61 8.93
CA HIS A 223 20.03 12.94 7.69
C HIS A 223 20.94 12.89 6.45
N ALA A 224 22.09 13.57 6.49
CA ALA A 224 23.03 13.60 5.37
C ALA A 224 23.64 12.22 5.12
N THR A 225 24.09 11.55 6.18
CA THR A 225 24.67 10.21 6.10
C THR A 225 23.72 9.19 5.47
N MET A 226 22.44 9.22 5.86
CA MET A 226 21.44 8.30 5.29
C MET A 226 21.23 8.55 3.80
N ILE A 227 21.19 9.81 3.35
CA ILE A 227 21.10 10.15 1.92
C ILE A 227 22.34 9.64 1.17
N GLU A 228 23.53 9.86 1.68
CA GLU A 228 24.78 9.37 1.07
C GLU A 228 24.85 7.84 1.03
N ASN A 229 24.36 7.14 2.06
CA ASN A 229 24.26 5.69 2.05
C ASN A 229 23.31 5.19 0.95
N VAL A 230 22.16 5.85 0.76
CA VAL A 230 21.22 5.51 -0.31
C VAL A 230 21.86 5.77 -1.68
N LYS A 231 22.57 6.90 -1.86
CA LYS A 231 23.34 7.17 -3.08
C LYS A 231 24.36 6.07 -3.32
N ALA A 232 25.24 5.77 -2.36
CA ALA A 232 26.27 4.74 -2.48
C ALA A 232 25.71 3.35 -2.84
N PHE A 233 24.55 2.98 -2.29
CA PHE A 233 23.90 1.71 -2.63
C PHE A 233 23.43 1.66 -4.09
N PHE A 234 22.78 2.71 -4.59
CA PHE A 234 22.31 2.73 -5.98
C PHE A 234 23.42 3.02 -6.99
N GLU A 235 24.49 3.73 -6.59
CA GLU A 235 25.72 3.84 -7.37
C GLU A 235 26.42 2.50 -7.52
N LEU A 236 26.42 1.64 -6.48
CA LEU A 236 26.91 0.26 -6.62
C LEU A 236 26.11 -0.49 -7.71
N LEU A 237 24.78 -0.38 -7.71
CA LEU A 237 23.94 -1.04 -8.72
C LEU A 237 24.24 -0.50 -10.12
N ASP A 238 24.41 0.82 -10.26
CA ASP A 238 24.70 1.45 -11.54
C ASP A 238 26.09 1.05 -12.06
N ALA A 239 27.12 1.10 -11.21
CA ALA A 239 28.47 0.69 -11.58
C ALA A 239 28.54 -0.81 -11.94
N ALA A 240 27.74 -1.65 -11.28
CA ALA A 240 27.72 -3.09 -11.52
C ALA A 240 26.92 -3.49 -12.77
N TRP A 241 25.76 -2.87 -13.02
CA TRP A 241 24.79 -3.36 -14.01
C TRP A 241 24.11 -2.27 -14.86
N GLY A 242 24.54 -1.02 -14.76
CA GLY A 242 24.14 0.07 -15.65
C GLY A 242 22.68 0.51 -15.51
N VAL A 243 22.29 0.96 -14.32
CA VAL A 243 20.93 1.44 -14.00
C VAL A 243 20.52 2.63 -14.89
N ARG A 244 21.40 3.61 -15.08
CA ARG A 244 21.17 4.80 -15.91
C ARG A 244 20.95 4.45 -17.39
N GLY A 245 21.54 3.36 -17.85
CA GLY A 245 21.43 2.86 -19.23
C GLY A 245 20.15 2.06 -19.53
N ILE A 246 19.30 1.78 -18.55
CA ILE A 246 18.11 0.94 -18.76
C ILE A 246 17.04 1.72 -19.53
N LEU A 247 16.65 1.19 -20.68
CA LEU A 247 15.51 1.68 -21.48
C LEU A 247 14.22 0.89 -21.19
N TYR A 248 14.34 -0.39 -20.82
CA TYR A 248 13.20 -1.29 -20.57
C TYR A 248 13.38 -2.07 -19.28
N LYS A 249 12.46 -1.87 -18.33
CA LYS A 249 12.51 -2.44 -16.98
C LYS A 249 12.49 -3.97 -16.94
N ASP A 250 11.83 -4.64 -17.87
CA ASP A 250 11.52 -6.06 -17.73
C ASP A 250 12.75 -6.97 -17.68
N ARG A 251 13.87 -6.51 -18.25
CA ARG A 251 15.13 -7.25 -18.29
C ARG A 251 16.09 -6.93 -17.15
N ALA A 252 15.77 -5.94 -16.30
CA ALA A 252 16.64 -5.48 -15.21
C ALA A 252 16.40 -6.27 -13.92
N THR A 253 16.98 -7.48 -13.81
CA THR A 253 16.88 -8.35 -12.61
C THR A 253 17.30 -7.62 -11.34
N HIS A 254 18.33 -6.78 -11.40
CA HIS A 254 18.87 -6.05 -10.25
C HIS A 254 17.94 -4.95 -9.71
N LEU A 255 16.90 -4.58 -10.43
CA LEU A 255 15.87 -3.63 -9.98
C LEU A 255 14.58 -4.32 -9.55
N LYS A 256 14.53 -5.66 -9.54
CA LYS A 256 13.39 -6.40 -9.00
C LYS A 256 13.44 -6.33 -7.47
N GLY A 257 12.25 -6.21 -6.87
CA GLY A 257 12.11 -5.93 -5.43
C GLY A 257 12.79 -6.96 -4.53
N ALA A 258 12.76 -8.25 -4.86
CA ALA A 258 13.38 -9.28 -4.03
C ALA A 258 14.91 -9.25 -4.12
N PHE A 259 15.48 -8.93 -5.30
CA PHE A 259 16.92 -8.77 -5.43
C PHE A 259 17.43 -7.55 -4.66
N LEU A 260 16.78 -6.39 -4.85
CA LEU A 260 17.10 -5.18 -4.10
C LEU A 260 17.04 -5.42 -2.59
N ALA A 261 16.00 -6.12 -2.14
CA ALA A 261 15.83 -6.49 -0.74
C ALA A 261 16.94 -7.44 -0.25
N ALA A 262 17.30 -8.47 -1.03
CA ALA A 262 18.33 -9.42 -0.66
C ALA A 262 19.72 -8.77 -0.56
N LEU A 263 20.07 -7.92 -1.52
CA LEU A 263 21.33 -7.19 -1.51
C LEU A 263 21.38 -6.16 -0.37
N ALA A 264 20.28 -5.45 -0.12
CA ALA A 264 20.18 -4.52 1.00
C ALA A 264 20.31 -5.23 2.36
N ASP A 265 19.71 -6.42 2.51
CA ASP A 265 19.86 -7.25 3.72
C ASP A 265 21.33 -7.65 3.91
N VAL A 266 22.02 -8.14 2.87
CA VAL A 266 23.45 -8.51 2.92
C VAL A 266 24.31 -7.30 3.27
N ILE A 267 24.07 -6.14 2.65
CA ILE A 267 24.86 -4.95 2.96
C ILE A 267 24.60 -4.50 4.40
N SER A 268 23.35 -4.49 4.86
CA SER A 268 22.98 -4.08 6.22
C SER A 268 23.57 -5.01 7.29
N GLU A 269 23.52 -6.32 7.08
CA GLU A 269 23.88 -7.32 8.10
C GLU A 269 25.39 -7.42 8.31
N TYR A 270 26.20 -7.23 7.27
CA TYR A 270 27.63 -7.50 7.35
C TYR A 270 28.44 -6.23 7.64
N PRO A 271 29.18 -6.15 8.78
CA PRO A 271 29.94 -4.95 9.16
C PRO A 271 31.00 -4.51 8.15
N ALA A 272 31.49 -5.41 7.31
CA ALA A 272 32.50 -5.11 6.29
C ALA A 272 32.09 -4.03 5.28
N PHE A 273 30.79 -3.73 5.15
CA PHE A 273 30.28 -2.66 4.29
C PHE A 273 30.18 -1.30 5.00
N TRP A 274 30.51 -1.19 6.28
CA TRP A 274 30.19 0.00 7.07
C TRP A 274 31.42 0.55 7.77
N SER A 275 31.58 1.88 7.71
CA SER A 275 32.46 2.65 8.57
C SER A 275 31.60 3.50 9.50
N GLY A 276 31.37 3.00 10.71
CA GLY A 276 30.37 3.56 11.63
C GLY A 276 28.96 3.47 11.04
N LYS A 277 28.36 4.63 10.75
CA LYS A 277 27.01 4.77 10.16
C LYS A 277 27.03 4.99 8.64
N SER A 278 28.22 5.12 8.06
CA SER A 278 28.41 5.41 6.64
C SER A 278 28.70 4.13 5.86
N LEU A 279 27.97 3.93 4.76
CA LEU A 279 28.17 2.84 3.83
C LEU A 279 29.46 3.07 3.04
N ARG A 280 30.39 2.12 3.13
CA ARG A 280 31.65 2.11 2.37
C ARG A 280 31.88 0.73 1.77
N ILE A 281 31.91 0.67 0.45
CA ILE A 281 32.07 -0.58 -0.29
C ILE A 281 33.36 -0.47 -1.08
N ASP A 282 34.37 -1.25 -0.70
CA ASP A 282 35.67 -1.24 -1.38
C ASP A 282 35.55 -1.70 -2.84
N ARG A 283 36.41 -1.17 -3.71
CA ARG A 283 36.37 -1.42 -5.16
C ARG A 283 36.40 -2.91 -5.52
N ASP A 284 37.19 -3.70 -4.81
CA ASP A 284 37.26 -5.15 -5.02
C ASP A 284 35.94 -5.85 -4.68
N MET A 285 35.26 -5.38 -3.63
CA MET A 285 33.95 -5.88 -3.23
C MET A 285 32.88 -5.47 -4.25
N GLN A 286 32.92 -4.22 -4.74
CA GLN A 286 32.03 -3.75 -5.81
C GLN A 286 32.19 -4.61 -7.07
N LYS A 287 33.44 -4.86 -7.50
CA LYS A 287 33.74 -5.73 -8.65
C LYS A 287 33.21 -7.14 -8.44
N LYS A 288 33.40 -7.71 -7.24
CA LYS A 288 32.89 -9.05 -6.91
C LYS A 288 31.36 -9.10 -6.95
N ILE A 289 30.68 -8.10 -6.39
CA ILE A 289 29.22 -7.98 -6.44
C ILE A 289 28.75 -7.88 -7.89
N GLY A 290 29.39 -7.05 -8.72
CA GLY A 290 29.01 -6.89 -10.13
C GLY A 290 29.14 -8.14 -10.99
N GLN A 291 29.99 -9.09 -10.58
CA GLN A 291 30.13 -10.41 -11.23
C GLN A 291 29.02 -11.41 -10.84
N PHE A 292 28.07 -11.03 -9.98
CA PHE A 292 26.97 -11.93 -9.60
C PHE A 292 26.10 -12.27 -10.82
N PRO A 293 25.78 -13.56 -11.06
CA PRO A 293 25.19 -14.03 -12.32
C PRO A 293 23.69 -13.72 -12.42
N LEU A 294 23.32 -12.46 -12.61
CA LEU A 294 21.92 -12.00 -12.75
C LEU A 294 21.15 -12.60 -13.94
N GLY A 295 21.88 -13.15 -14.93
CA GLY A 295 21.31 -13.82 -16.10
C GLY A 295 20.85 -15.24 -15.84
N GLU A 296 21.27 -15.85 -14.72
CA GLU A 296 20.91 -17.23 -14.39
C GLU A 296 19.37 -17.36 -14.19
N PRO A 297 18.71 -18.35 -14.81
CA PRO A 297 17.26 -18.51 -14.70
C PRO A 297 16.76 -18.63 -13.26
N SER A 298 17.52 -19.32 -12.40
CA SER A 298 17.22 -19.48 -10.97
C SER A 298 17.16 -18.11 -10.26
N VAL A 299 18.20 -17.28 -10.46
CA VAL A 299 18.33 -15.94 -9.89
C VAL A 299 17.23 -15.02 -10.39
N ARG A 300 16.89 -15.07 -11.68
CA ARG A 300 15.80 -14.29 -12.27
C ARG A 300 14.45 -14.62 -11.63
N THR A 301 14.16 -15.89 -11.44
CA THR A 301 12.92 -16.34 -10.79
C THR A 301 12.87 -15.89 -9.33
N MET A 302 13.97 -16.07 -8.59
CA MET A 302 14.06 -15.64 -7.19
C MET A 302 13.92 -14.13 -7.03
N ALA A 303 14.49 -13.33 -7.93
CA ALA A 303 14.40 -11.88 -7.91
C ALA A 303 12.96 -11.34 -8.02
N CYS A 304 12.03 -12.14 -8.55
CA CYS A 304 10.61 -11.80 -8.65
C CYS A 304 9.77 -12.22 -7.43
N SER A 305 10.31 -13.00 -6.49
CA SER A 305 9.57 -13.56 -5.36
C SER A 305 10.12 -13.09 -4.01
N THR A 306 9.27 -12.48 -3.19
CA THR A 306 9.65 -12.06 -1.84
C THR A 306 9.95 -13.23 -0.90
N ALA A 307 9.42 -14.42 -1.17
CA ALA A 307 9.71 -15.62 -0.39
C ALA A 307 11.17 -16.09 -0.57
N SER A 308 11.79 -15.76 -1.71
CA SER A 308 13.14 -16.19 -2.06
C SER A 308 14.24 -15.25 -1.55
N ILE A 309 13.90 -14.16 -0.86
CA ILE A 309 14.88 -13.14 -0.41
C ILE A 309 15.99 -13.78 0.43
N GLY A 310 15.66 -14.62 1.40
CA GLY A 310 16.66 -15.24 2.27
C GLY A 310 17.63 -16.17 1.53
N LEU A 311 17.11 -16.96 0.57
CA LEU A 311 17.95 -17.82 -0.28
C LEU A 311 18.85 -16.98 -1.20
N LEU A 312 18.29 -15.92 -1.78
CA LEU A 312 19.03 -15.00 -2.65
C LEU A 312 20.13 -14.25 -1.89
N SER A 313 19.88 -13.81 -0.65
CA SER A 313 20.89 -13.23 0.24
C SER A 313 22.03 -14.21 0.49
N ARG A 314 21.73 -15.48 0.76
CA ARG A 314 22.75 -16.52 0.96
C ARG A 314 23.59 -16.74 -0.30
N LEU A 315 22.97 -16.82 -1.47
CA LEU A 315 23.68 -16.94 -2.75
C LEU A 315 24.60 -15.75 -3.03
N ILE A 316 24.16 -14.52 -2.70
CA ILE A 316 25.01 -13.33 -2.82
C ILE A 316 26.23 -13.45 -1.91
N VAL A 317 26.06 -13.87 -0.66
CA VAL A 317 27.16 -14.05 0.30
C VAL A 317 28.13 -15.14 -0.16
N ASP A 318 27.60 -16.29 -0.58
CA ASP A 318 28.40 -17.42 -1.08
C ASP A 318 29.22 -16.99 -2.30
N HIS A 319 28.60 -16.24 -3.24
CA HIS A 319 29.29 -15.65 -4.38
C HIS A 319 30.40 -14.69 -3.94
N ILE A 320 30.13 -13.77 -3.01
CA ILE A 320 31.14 -12.81 -2.52
C ILE A 320 32.31 -13.53 -1.84
N ASN A 321 32.04 -14.62 -1.13
CA ASN A 321 33.04 -15.43 -0.45
C ASN A 321 33.77 -16.41 -1.38
N ALA A 322 33.24 -16.68 -2.57
CA ALA A 322 33.86 -17.60 -3.52
C ALA A 322 35.28 -17.17 -3.89
N GLY A 323 36.24 -18.08 -3.66
CA GLY A 323 37.67 -17.85 -3.90
C GLY A 323 38.42 -17.16 -2.75
N LYS A 324 37.75 -16.74 -1.67
CA LYS A 324 38.41 -16.13 -0.51
C LYS A 324 38.88 -17.19 0.49
N ARG A 325 40.18 -17.16 0.84
CA ARG A 325 40.76 -17.92 1.96
C ARG A 325 40.71 -17.15 3.29
N THR A 326 40.85 -15.83 3.23
CA THR A 326 40.78 -14.89 4.37
C THR A 326 39.78 -13.77 4.08
N ARG A 327 39.38 -12.99 5.10
CA ARG A 327 38.43 -11.86 4.98
C ARG A 327 37.09 -12.24 4.32
N ARG A 328 36.56 -13.42 4.68
CA ARG A 328 35.21 -13.83 4.31
C ARG A 328 34.20 -12.92 5.01
N LEU A 329 33.07 -12.67 4.34
CA LEU A 329 31.88 -12.17 4.98
C LEU A 329 31.41 -13.23 5.97
N LEU A 330 31.63 -12.97 7.25
CA LEU A 330 31.09 -13.76 8.35
C LEU A 330 29.84 -13.05 8.84
N ALA A 331 28.73 -13.79 8.92
CA ALA A 331 27.52 -13.23 9.51
C ALA A 331 27.84 -12.85 10.96
N PRO A 332 27.35 -11.72 11.47
CA PRO A 332 27.36 -11.48 12.91
C PRO A 332 26.62 -12.65 13.60
N ASP A 333 27.11 -13.03 14.78
CA ASP A 333 26.46 -14.07 15.61
C ASP A 333 24.94 -13.79 15.72
N PRO A 334 24.05 -14.78 15.56
CA PRO A 334 22.61 -14.57 15.41
C PRO A 334 21.86 -14.01 16.64
N PHE A 335 22.55 -13.43 17.62
CA PHE A 335 21.97 -12.83 18.81
C PHE A 335 22.52 -11.43 19.07
N ARG A 336 21.97 -10.41 18.40
CA ARG A 336 21.85 -9.02 18.90
C ARG A 336 21.05 -8.17 17.92
N GLY A 337 19.74 -8.05 18.18
CA GLY A 337 18.94 -6.90 17.74
C GLY A 337 17.81 -7.21 16.78
N GLY A 338 16.58 -7.16 17.30
CA GLY A 338 15.36 -7.10 16.52
C GLY A 338 14.48 -8.32 16.70
N THR A 339 13.58 -8.25 17.68
CA THR A 339 12.45 -9.17 17.81
C THR A 339 11.75 -9.31 16.46
N ARG A 340 11.78 -10.53 15.91
CA ARG A 340 10.87 -10.98 14.86
C ARG A 340 9.47 -10.87 15.46
N ARG A 341 8.73 -9.79 15.21
CA ARG A 341 7.28 -9.82 15.40
C ARG A 341 6.71 -10.61 14.23
N GLU A 342 6.41 -11.88 14.49
CA GLU A 342 5.50 -12.65 13.66
C GLU A 342 4.08 -12.09 13.87
N VAL A 343 3.47 -11.73 12.74
CA VAL A 343 2.06 -11.39 12.47
C VAL A 343 1.45 -10.24 13.28
#